data_AF-A0A9D9ZUD4-F1
#
_entry.id   AF-A0A9D9ZUD4-F1
#
_cell.length_a   1.000
_cell.length_b   1.000
_cell.length_c   1.000
_cell.angle_alpha   90.00
_cell.angle_beta   90.00
_cell.angle_gamma   90.00
#
_symmetry.space_group_name_H-M   'P 1'
#
loop_
_entity.id
_entity.type
_entity.pdbx_description
1 polymer ?
#
loop_
_entity_poly.entity_id
_entity_poly.type
_entity_poly.pdbx_seq_one_letter_code
_entity_poly.pdbx_strand_id
1 'polypeptide(L)'
;MKDIQHYMRPGLLQLASLPPLSLYIHLPWCLKKCPYCDFNSHEVHSNGSLADQLESSYIESLLADLNQSLPLIWGRTVHSIFIGGGTPSLFSPAAIDSLLS
;
A
#
# COMPACT_ATOMS: atom_id res chain seq x y z
N MET A 1 -1.98 26.54 -29.43
CA MET A 1 -1.27 25.67 -28.47
C MET A 1 -1.86 25.96 -27.10
N LYS A 2 -2.33 24.95 -26.37
CA LYS A 2 -2.89 25.16 -25.02
C LYS A 2 -1.73 25.35 -24.05
N ASP A 3 -1.82 26.34 -23.17
CA ASP A 3 -0.78 26.66 -22.19
C ASP A 3 -0.83 25.73 -20.96
N ILE A 4 0.17 25.83 -20.09
CA ILE A 4 0.25 25.04 -18.85
C ILE A 4 -0.97 25.30 -17.95
N GLN A 5 -1.47 26.53 -17.91
CA GLN A 5 -2.65 26.90 -17.12
C GLN A 5 -3.90 26.13 -17.57
N HIS A 6 -4.07 25.89 -18.88
CA HIS A 6 -5.16 25.10 -19.41
C HIS A 6 -5.14 23.64 -18.94
N TYR A 7 -3.96 23.05 -18.75
CA TYR A 7 -3.82 21.66 -18.27
C TYR A 7 -3.92 21.54 -16.75
N MET A 8 -3.62 22.61 -16.02
CA MET A 8 -3.71 22.66 -14.57
C MET A 8 -5.08 23.18 -14.05
N ARG A 9 -5.99 23.58 -14.94
CA ARG A 9 -7.31 24.06 -14.52
C ARG A 9 -8.07 22.94 -13.79
N PRO A 10 -8.73 23.24 -12.65
CA PRO A 10 -9.66 22.30 -12.04
C PRO A 10 -10.67 21.80 -13.08
N GLY A 11 -10.95 20.49 -13.07
CA GLY A 11 -12.00 19.93 -13.91
C GLY A 11 -13.36 20.55 -13.59
N LEU A 12 -14.32 20.44 -14.50
CA LEU A 12 -15.72 20.87 -14.27
C LEU A 12 -16.42 20.08 -13.15
N LEU A 13 -15.78 19.04 -12.64
CA LEU A 13 -16.33 18.09 -11.70
C LEU A 13 -16.09 18.58 -10.27
N GLN A 14 -17.12 19.19 -9.68
CA GLN A 14 -17.17 19.51 -8.26
C GLN A 14 -17.89 18.39 -7.52
N LEU A 15 -17.18 17.70 -6.64
CA LEU A 15 -17.78 16.72 -5.75
C LEU A 15 -18.41 17.43 -4.56
N ALA A 16 -19.66 17.07 -4.24
CA ALA A 16 -20.36 17.60 -3.07
C ALA A 16 -19.79 17.08 -1.74
N SER A 17 -19.01 16.00 -1.79
CA SER A 17 -18.32 15.38 -0.66
C SER A 17 -17.07 14.64 -1.15
N LEU A 18 -16.17 14.28 -0.22
CA LEU A 18 -15.01 13.47 -0.55
C LEU A 18 -15.45 12.07 -1.03
N PRO A 19 -14.78 11.49 -2.04
CA PRO A 19 -15.07 10.12 -2.49
C PRO A 19 -14.78 9.12 -1.38
N PRO A 20 -15.44 7.94 -1.34
CA PRO A 20 -15.18 6.88 -0.36
C PRO A 20 -13.69 6.61 -0.12
N LEU A 21 -13.29 6.43 1.14
CA LEU A 21 -11.90 6.13 1.49
C LEU A 21 -11.62 4.64 1.27
N SER A 22 -10.52 4.34 0.58
CA SER A 22 -10.00 2.98 0.39
C SER A 22 -8.52 2.96 0.77
N LEU A 23 -8.03 1.83 1.28
CA LEU A 23 -6.64 1.64 1.66
C LEU A 23 -5.93 0.72 0.66
N TYR A 24 -4.73 1.11 0.24
CA TYR A 24 -3.80 0.25 -0.49
C TYR A 24 -2.62 -0.06 0.43
N ILE A 25 -2.36 -1.34 0.68
CA ILE A 25 -1.22 -1.81 1.47
C ILE A 25 -0.23 -2.46 0.51
N HIS A 26 0.98 -1.94 0.50
CA HIS A 26 2.06 -2.43 -0.34
C HIS A 26 2.93 -3.42 0.44
N LEU A 27 3.11 -4.64 -0.07
CA LEU A 27 4.00 -5.67 0.47
C LEU A 27 5.08 -5.99 -0.58
N PRO A 28 6.30 -5.43 -0.48
CA PRO A 28 7.24 -5.32 -1.59
C PRO A 28 8.13 -6.56 -1.81
N TRP A 29 7.72 -7.77 -1.45
CA TRP A 29 8.58 -8.97 -1.59
C TRP A 29 8.01 -10.00 -2.54
N CYS A 30 8.88 -10.62 -3.34
CA CYS A 30 8.56 -11.69 -4.28
C CYS A 30 9.54 -12.87 -4.11
N LEU A 31 9.13 -14.08 -4.50
CA LEU A 31 10.04 -15.23 -4.61
C LEU A 31 11.12 -14.99 -5.65
N LYS A 32 10.75 -14.31 -6.74
CA LYS A 32 11.63 -13.95 -7.84
C LYS A 32 11.14 -12.67 -8.48
N LYS A 33 12.05 -11.73 -8.78
CA LYS A 33 11.68 -10.54 -9.55
C LYS A 33 11.57 -10.91 -11.03
N CYS A 34 10.36 -10.81 -11.59
CA CYS A 34 10.15 -11.09 -13.01
C CYS A 34 10.81 -10.00 -13.87
N PRO A 35 11.41 -10.34 -15.04
CA PRO A 35 12.07 -9.36 -15.91
C PRO A 35 11.15 -8.25 -16.43
N TYR A 36 9.83 -8.49 -16.45
CA TYR A 36 8.81 -7.54 -16.87
C TYR A 36 8.17 -6.78 -15.69
N CYS A 37 8.53 -7.11 -14.44
CA CYS A 37 7.87 -6.55 -13.26
C CYS A 37 8.39 -5.14 -12.98
N ASP A 38 7.50 -4.15 -13.14
CA ASP A 38 7.75 -2.74 -12.80
C ASP A 38 7.19 -2.34 -11.43
N PHE A 39 6.65 -3.30 -10.66
CA PHE A 39 6.27 -3.03 -9.28
C PHE A 39 7.54 -2.79 -8.44
N ASN A 40 7.47 -1.82 -7.53
CA ASN A 40 8.44 -1.71 -6.45
C ASN A 40 8.38 -3.02 -5.64
N SER A 41 9.40 -3.84 -5.79
CA SER A 41 9.42 -5.22 -5.31
C SER A 41 10.85 -5.73 -5.23
N HIS A 42 11.10 -6.59 -4.26
CA HIS A 42 12.41 -7.13 -3.90
C HIS A 42 12.33 -8.66 -3.87
N GLU A 43 13.36 -9.29 -4.43
CA GLU A 43 13.49 -10.74 -4.38
C GLU A 43 13.90 -11.19 -2.97
N VAL A 44 13.24 -12.22 -2.46
CA VAL A 44 13.58 -12.85 -1.20
C VAL A 44 14.64 -13.92 -1.46
N HIS A 45 15.84 -13.75 -0.90
CA HIS A 45 16.96 -14.68 -1.11
C HIS A 45 16.95 -15.90 -0.16
N SER A 46 16.04 -15.94 0.82
CA SER A 46 15.91 -16.99 1.81
C SER A 46 14.87 -18.03 1.37
N ASN A 47 15.29 -19.18 0.80
CA ASN A 47 14.52 -20.42 0.56
C ASN A 47 12.99 -20.30 0.30
N GLY A 48 12.52 -19.22 -0.32
CA GLY A 48 11.11 -18.92 -0.55
C GLY A 48 10.27 -18.45 0.65
N SER A 49 10.86 -18.07 1.78
CA SER A 49 10.15 -17.48 2.93
C SER A 49 10.81 -16.18 3.39
N LEU A 50 9.99 -15.23 3.85
CA LEU A 50 10.48 -14.07 4.57
C LEU A 50 11.03 -14.50 5.94
N ALA A 51 12.01 -13.76 6.45
CA ALA A 51 12.46 -13.95 7.82
C ALA A 51 11.43 -13.32 8.77
N ASP A 52 11.03 -14.01 9.84
CA ASP A 52 10.03 -13.51 10.79
C ASP A 52 10.32 -12.08 11.28
N GLN A 53 11.59 -11.78 11.58
CA GLN A 53 12.02 -10.44 12.02
C GLN A 53 11.77 -9.36 10.96
N LEU A 54 11.91 -9.71 9.68
CA LEU A 54 11.65 -8.78 8.57
C LEU A 54 10.15 -8.53 8.43
N GLU A 55 9.32 -9.58 8.53
CA GLU A 55 7.85 -9.43 8.49
C GLU A 55 7.37 -8.53 9.62
N SER A 56 7.78 -8.82 10.87
CA SER A 56 7.36 -8.05 12.04
C SER A 56 7.83 -6.60 11.96
N SER A 57 9.11 -6.36 11.65
CA SER A 57 9.64 -5.00 11.53
C SER A 57 8.96 -4.18 10.43
N TYR A 58 8.59 -4.84 9.32
CA TYR A 58 7.87 -4.17 8.24
C TYR A 58 6.44 -3.81 8.63
N ILE A 59 5.71 -4.72 9.28
CA ILE A 59 4.35 -4.45 9.76
C ILE A 59 4.36 -3.33 10.79
N GLU A 60 5.29 -3.34 11.74
CA GLU A 60 5.46 -2.25 12.71
C GLU A 60 5.68 -0.90 12.01
N SER A 61 6.49 -0.89 10.95
CA SER A 61 6.74 0.31 10.15
C SER A 61 5.49 0.80 9.41
N LEU A 62 4.71 -0.11 8.82
CA LEU A 62 3.43 0.22 8.17
C LEU A 62 2.42 0.81 9.17
N LEU A 63 2.31 0.22 10.36
CA LEU A 63 1.41 0.71 11.41
C LEU A 63 1.87 2.08 11.92
N ALA A 64 3.18 2.30 12.06
CA ALA A 64 3.72 3.61 12.42
C ALA A 64 3.41 4.68 11.37
N ASP A 65 3.54 4.36 10.08
CA ASP A 65 3.20 5.27 8.97
C ASP A 65 1.70 5.58 8.93
N LEU A 66 0.85 4.56 9.12
CA LEU A 66 -0.60 4.74 9.23
C LEU A 66 -0.94 5.67 10.39
N ASN A 67 -0.37 5.45 11.57
CA ASN A 67 -0.59 6.29 12.76
C ASN A 67 -0.23 7.76 12.51
N GLN A 68 0.86 8.03 11.79
CA GLN A 68 1.24 9.39 11.41
C GLN A 68 0.25 10.02 10.41
N SER A 69 -0.37 9.19 9.57
CA SER A 69 -1.35 9.62 8.57
C SER A 69 -2.77 9.78 9.11
N LEU A 70 -3.11 9.19 10.26
CA LEU A 70 -4.46 9.23 10.84
C LEU A 70 -5.07 10.65 10.95
N PRO A 71 -4.34 11.71 11.35
CA PRO A 71 -4.91 13.06 11.42
C PRO A 71 -5.45 13.60 10.09
N LEU A 72 -4.95 13.09 8.95
CA LEU A 72 -5.37 13.52 7.62
C LEU A 72 -6.71 12.91 7.18
N ILE A 73 -7.12 11.81 7.80
CA ILE A 73 -8.27 11.00 7.40
C ILE A 73 -9.22 10.68 8.56
N TRP A 74 -9.03 11.32 9.72
CA TRP A 74 -9.77 11.00 10.93
C TRP A 74 -11.29 11.10 10.73
N GLY A 75 -12.03 10.14 11.28
CA GLY A 75 -13.49 10.07 11.17
C GLY A 75 -14.01 9.57 9.82
N ARG A 76 -13.14 9.20 8.87
CA ARG A 76 -13.54 8.59 7.60
C ARG A 76 -13.56 7.07 7.68
N THR A 77 -14.66 6.45 7.27
CA THR A 77 -14.76 4.99 7.17
C THR A 77 -13.97 4.47 5.98
N VAL A 78 -13.15 3.44 6.18
CA VAL A 78 -12.50 2.69 5.11
C VAL A 78 -13.50 1.71 4.51
N HIS A 79 -13.77 1.81 3.21
CA HIS A 79 -14.74 0.99 2.50
C HIS A 79 -14.14 -0.28 1.90
N SER A 80 -12.85 -0.25 1.56
CA SER A 80 -12.15 -1.39 0.97
C SER A 80 -10.67 -1.33 1.27
N ILE A 81 -10.06 -2.51 1.39
CA ILE A 81 -8.62 -2.68 1.54
C ILE A 81 -8.13 -3.51 0.35
N PHE A 82 -7.09 -3.03 -0.33
CA PHE A 82 -6.37 -3.78 -1.35
C PHE A 82 -4.94 -4.04 -0.86
N ILE A 83 -4.51 -5.29 -0.91
CA ILE A 83 -3.15 -5.69 -0.53
C ILE A 83 -2.43 -6.17 -1.80
N GLY A 84 -1.31 -5.52 -2.14
CA GLY A 84 -0.58 -5.81 -3.37
C GLY A 84 0.89 -5.43 -3.29
N GLY A 85 1.56 -5.31 -4.44
CA GLY A 85 2.98 -4.98 -4.52
C GLY A 85 3.76 -6.13 -5.13
N GLY A 86 4.55 -6.82 -4.32
CA GLY A 86 5.20 -8.06 -4.69
C GLY A 86 4.21 -9.23 -4.69
N THR A 87 4.42 -10.16 -3.77
CA THR A 87 3.63 -11.37 -3.60
C THR A 87 3.11 -11.39 -2.16
N PRO A 88 1.94 -10.76 -1.88
CA PRO A 88 1.38 -10.69 -0.53
C PRO A 88 1.27 -12.04 0.18
N SER A 89 1.05 -13.13 -0.57
CA SER A 89 0.98 -14.50 -0.05
C SER A 89 2.30 -15.05 0.49
N LEU A 90 3.41 -14.28 0.46
CA LEU A 90 4.66 -14.64 1.13
C LEU A 90 4.70 -14.28 2.60
N PHE A 91 3.86 -13.34 3.05
CA PHE A 91 3.73 -13.05 4.46
C PHE A 91 3.02 -14.21 5.15
N SER A 92 3.48 -14.54 6.35
CA SER A 92 2.85 -15.55 7.18
C SER A 92 1.42 -15.15 7.55
N PRO A 93 0.51 -16.12 7.79
CA PRO A 93 -0.83 -15.82 8.26
C PRO A 93 -0.85 -15.00 9.56
N ALA A 94 0.10 -15.24 10.47
CA ALA A 94 0.22 -14.50 11.72
C ALA A 94 0.63 -13.02 11.50
N ALA A 95 1.48 -12.77 10.53
CA ALA A 95 1.86 -11.42 10.12
C ALA A 95 0.66 -10.68 9.51
N ILE A 96 -0.10 -11.33 8.62
CA ILE A 96 -1.32 -10.74 8.05
C ILE A 96 -2.39 -10.49 9.13
N ASP A 97 -2.55 -11.39 10.10
CA ASP A 97 -3.45 -11.19 11.24
C ASP A 97 -3.05 -9.95 12.04
N SER A 98 -1.76 -9.82 12.36
CA SER A 98 -1.21 -8.66 13.09
C SER A 98 -1.40 -7.33 12.36
N LEU A 99 -1.47 -7.35 11.02
CA LEU A 99 -1.72 -6.17 10.20
C LEU A 99 -3.21 -5.76 10.19
N LEU A 100 -4.12 -6.71 10.38
CA LEU A 100 -5.58 -6.50 10.24
C LEU A 100 -6.33 -6.40 11.58
N SER A 101 -5.69 -6.78 12.69
CA SER A 101 -6.24 -6.72 14.06
C SER A 101 -6.22 -5.30 14.64
#